data_AF-A0A392UVK9-F1
#
_entry.id   AF-A0A392UVK9-F1
#
_cell.length_a   1.000
_cell.length_b   1.000
_cell.length_c   1.000
_cell.angle_alpha   90.00
_cell.angle_beta   90.00
_cell.angle_gamma   90.00
#
_symmetry.space_group_name_H-M   'P 1'
#
loop_
_entity.id
_entity.type
_entity.pdbx_description
1 polymer ?
#
loop_
_entity_poly.entity_id
_entity_poly.type
_entity_poly.pdbx_seq_one_letter_code
_entity_poly.pdbx_strand_id
1 'polypeptide(L)' 'MQVLSPDYGWQPVSLTDMITSASVKKVYRKATLCLHPDKVQQKGANLEQKYTAEKVFDILK' A
#
# COMPACT_ATOMS: atom_id res chain seq x y z
N MET A 1 7.83 -0.27 -12.03
CA MET A 1 6.40 -0.31 -11.72
C MET A 1 6.23 -0.09 -10.22
N GLN A 2 5.73 1.07 -9.81
CA GLN A 2 5.45 1.34 -8.40
C GLN A 2 3.94 1.31 -8.19
N VAL A 3 3.46 0.26 -7.53
CA VAL A 3 2.03 0.00 -7.27
C VAL A 3 1.43 1.07 -6.34
N LEU A 4 2.23 1.59 -5.42
CA LEU A 4 1.83 2.57 -4.42
C LEU A 4 2.41 3.95 -4.76
N SER A 5 1.58 4.81 -5.35
CA SER A 5 1.99 6.18 -5.70
C SER A 5 2.28 6.99 -4.43
N PRO A 6 3.29 7.89 -4.44
CA PRO A 6 3.58 8.80 -3.32
C PRO A 6 2.37 9.63 -2.88
N ASP A 7 1.43 9.90 -3.79
CA ASP A 7 0.17 10.60 -3.53
C ASP A 7 -0.69 9.93 -2.47
N TYR A 8 -0.47 8.63 -2.22
CA TYR A 8 -1.16 7.84 -1.20
C TYR A 8 -0.46 7.87 0.17
N GLY A 9 0.57 8.71 0.35
CA GLY A 9 1.37 8.76 1.57
C GLY A 9 2.32 7.57 1.74
N TRP A 10 2.44 6.75 0.69
CA TRP A 10 3.38 5.65 0.64
C TRP A 10 4.79 6.18 0.43
N GLN A 11 5.74 5.58 1.15
CA GLN A 11 7.16 5.84 0.99
C GLN A 11 7.83 4.50 0.68
N PRO A 12 8.79 4.46 -0.26
CA PRO A 12 9.60 3.26 -0.47
C PRO A 12 10.20 2.81 0.86
N VAL A 13 10.09 1.51 1.13
CA VAL A 13 10.61 0.92 2.37
C VAL A 13 11.82 0.08 2.01
N SER A 14 12.96 0.35 2.66
CA SER A 14 14.16 -0.45 2.46
C SER A 14 14.01 -1.81 3.14
N LEU A 15 14.65 -2.85 2.60
CA LEU A 15 14.75 -4.16 3.26
C LEU A 15 15.40 -4.03 4.65
N THR A 16 16.31 -3.07 4.83
CA THR A 16 16.93 -2.76 6.13
C THR A 16 15.92 -2.24 7.15
N ASP A 17 14.86 -1.57 6.71
CA ASP A 17 13.79 -1.08 7.60
C ASP A 17 12.80 -2.19 7.97
N MET A 18 12.91 -3.38 7.36
CA MET A 18 12.03 -4.53 7.58
C MET A 18 12.74 -5.70 8.30
N ILE A 19 13.86 -5.43 8.98
CA ILE A 19 14.63 -6.47 9.70
C ILE A 19 13.88 -6.98 10.94
N THR A 20 13.10 -6.13 11.61
CA THR A 20 12.42 -6.48 12.86
C THR A 20 10.95 -6.81 12.63
N SER A 21 10.41 -7.75 13.41
CA SER A 21 8.97 -8.08 13.37
C SER A 21 8.08 -6.88 13.64
N ALA A 22 8.51 -5.95 14.50
CA ALA A 22 7.80 -4.71 14.79
C ALA A 22 7.77 -3.77 13.57
N SER A 23 8.88 -3.63 12.85
CA SER A 23 8.95 -2.76 11.68
C SER A 23 8.19 -3.33 10.48
N VAL A 24 8.23 -4.65 10.28
CA VAL A 24 7.38 -5.35 9.29
C VAL A 24 5.90 -5.10 9.59
N LYS A 25 5.45 -5.28 10.84
CA LYS A 25 4.04 -5.01 11.22
C LYS A 25 3.63 -3.56 10.97
N LYS A 26 4.53 -2.61 11.19
CA LYS A 26 4.28 -1.18 10.95
C LYS A 26 4.10 -0.89 9.46
N VAL A 27 5.00 -1.41 8.62
CA VAL A 27 4.95 -1.24 7.15
C VAL A 27 3.72 -1.91 6.58
N TYR A 28 3.43 -3.13 7.02
CA TYR A 28 2.25 -3.89 6.64
C TYR A 28 0.96 -3.09 6.90
N ARG A 29 0.75 -2.61 8.13
CA ARG A 29 -0.42 -1.78 8.48
C ARG A 29 -0.55 -0.54 7.60
N LYS A 30 0.58 0.12 7.30
CA LYS A 30 0.59 1.30 6.42
C LYS A 30 0.18 0.92 5.00
N ALA A 31 0.69 -0.18 4.47
CA ALA A 31 0.36 -0.67 3.13
C ALA A 31 -1.13 -1.02 3.01
N THR A 32 -1.68 -1.75 3.99
CA THR A 32 -3.11 -2.09 4.05
C THR A 32 -3.99 -0.85 4.04
N LEU A 33 -3.63 0.20 4.78
CA LEU A 33 -4.40 1.46 4.80
C LEU A 33 -4.31 2.22 3.48
N CYS A 34 -3.13 2.28 2.86
CA CYS A 34 -2.95 2.96 1.57
C CYS A 34 -3.71 2.26 0.43
N LEU A 35 -3.79 0.93 0.47
CA LEU A 35 -4.44 0.10 -0.55
C LEU A 35 -5.91 -0.19 -0.26
N HIS A 36 -6.42 0.23 0.90
CA HIS A 36 -7.80 -0.04 1.26
C HIS A 36 -8.75 0.60 0.23
N PRO A 37 -9.76 -0.14 -0.29
CA PRO A 37 -10.64 0.34 -1.36
C PRO A 37 -11.29 1.70 -1.05
N ASP A 38 -11.72 1.92 0.20
CA ASP A 38 -12.28 3.20 0.66
C ASP A 38 -11.30 4.38 0.46
N LYS A 39 -10.01 4.19 0.77
CA LYS A 39 -8.99 5.24 0.63
C LYS A 39 -8.64 5.52 -0.82
N VAL A 40 -8.59 4.47 -1.63
CA VAL A 40 -8.37 4.56 -3.08
C VAL A 40 -9.55 5.27 -3.76
N GLN A 41 -10.78 4.98 -3.32
CA GLN A 41 -12.00 5.62 -3.82
C GLN A 41 -12.09 7.10 -3.41
N GLN A 42 -11.78 7.44 -2.14
CA GLN A 42 -11.77 8.83 -1.65
C GLN A 42 -10.80 9.73 -2.43
N LYS A 43 -9.74 9.16 -3.00
CA LYS A 43 -8.71 9.90 -3.76
C LYS A 43 -8.99 10.01 -5.26
N GLY A 44 -10.14 9.54 -5.73
CA GLY A 44 -10.51 9.64 -7.14
C GLY A 44 -9.63 8.77 -8.05
N ALA A 45 -9.14 7.64 -7.56
CA ALA A 45 -8.28 6.74 -8.33
C ALA A 45 -8.96 6.26 -9.63
N ASN A 46 -8.15 6.13 -10.68
CA ASN A 46 -8.62 5.61 -11.96
C ASN A 46 -8.86 4.08 -11.91
N LEU A 47 -9.42 3.51 -12.99
CA LEU A 47 -9.76 2.08 -13.04
C LEU A 47 -8.54 1.17 -12.84
N GLU A 48 -7.41 1.52 -13.45
CA GLU A 48 -6.16 0.76 -13.34
C GLU A 48 -5.64 0.77 -11.90
N GLN A 49 -5.60 1.94 -11.26
CA GLN A 49 -5.16 2.10 -9.87
C GLN A 49 -6.05 1.33 -8.90
N LYS A 50 -7.38 1.33 -9.10
CA LYS A 50 -8.32 0.53 -8.30
C LYS A 50 -8.04 -0.96 -8.45
N TYR A 51 -7.90 -1.44 -9.68
CA TYR A 51 -7.62 -2.84 -9.98
C TYR A 51 -6.28 -3.28 -9.36
N THR A 52 -5.23 -2.49 -9.56
CA THR A 52 -3.92 -2.75 -8.98
C THR A 52 -3.95 -2.73 -7.46
N ALA A 53 -4.64 -1.77 -6.85
CA ALA A 53 -4.75 -1.69 -5.40
C ALA A 53 -5.49 -2.90 -4.80
N GLU A 54 -6.58 -3.33 -5.43
CA GLU A 54 -7.35 -4.52 -5.04
C GLU A 54 -6.47 -5.79 -5.11
N LYS A 55 -5.76 -6.01 -6.22
CA LYS A 55 -4.87 -7.17 -6.36
C LYS A 55 -3.75 -7.20 -5.34
N VAL A 56 -3.16 -6.05 -5.03
CA VAL A 56 -2.09 -6.00 -4.02
C VAL A 56 -2.64 -6.08 -2.59
N PHE A 57 -3.82 -5.53 -2.33
CA PHE A 57 -4.50 -5.69 -1.04
C PHE A 57 -4.80 -7.16 -0.74
N ASP A 58 -5.26 -7.92 -1.73
CA ASP A 58 -5.50 -9.36 -1.61
C ASP A 58 -4.21 -10.14 -1.31
N ILE A 59 -3.07 -9.78 -1.92
CA ILE A 59 -1.78 -10.41 -1.63
C ILE A 59 -1.31 -10.14 -0.19
N LEU A 60 -1.68 -8.99 0.37
CA LEU A 60 -1.34 -8.65 1.74
C LEU A 60 -2.24 -9.36 2.76
N LYS A 61 -3.38 -9.93 2.37
CA LYS A 61 -4.30 -10.59 3.29
C LYS A 61 -3.79 -11.96 3.75
#